data_AF-A0A6G1BF02-F1
#
_entry.id   AF-A0A6G1BF02-F1
#
_cell.length_a   1.000
_cell.length_b   1.000
_cell.length_c   1.000
_cell.angle_alpha   90.00
_cell.angle_beta   90.00
_cell.angle_gamma   90.00
#
_symmetry.space_group_name_H-M   'P 1'
#
loop_
_entity.id
_entity.type
_entity.pdbx_description
1 polymer ?
#
loop_
_entity_poly.entity_id
_entity_poly.type
_entity_poly.pdbx_seq_one_letter_code
_entity_poly.pdbx_strand_id
1 'polypeptide(L)'
;QALLETQNLLRTQVANFTFNLGFSGKFYHTGTEEEDEGDDLLLRSVDEFWWFPHMWSHMQPHLFHNESSLVEQMILNKEFALEHGIPINMGYAVAPHHSGVYPVHIQLYEAWKKVWGIQVTSTEEYPHLKPARYRKGFIHNNIMVLPRQTCGLFTHTIFYKEYPGGPQELDKSIRGGELFLTILLNPISIFMTHLSNYGNDRLGLYTFVNLANFVHSWTNLQLQTLPPVQLAHKYFELFPEQKDPLWQNPCDDKRHKDIWSREKTCDHLPKFLVIGPQKTGTTALYLFLLMHPSIISNLPSPKTFEEVQFFNGNNYHKGIDWYMDFFPTPSNITSDFLFEKSANYFHSEEAPKRAASLVPKAKIITILIDPSDRAYSWYQHQRSHEDPAALRFNFYEVITTGHWAPSDLKALQRRCLVPGWYAVHIERWLTYFATSQLLIIDGQQLRSDPATVMDEVQKFLGVTPHYNYSEALTFDPQKGFWCQLLEGGKTKCLGKSKGRKYPPMDPESRTFLSNYYRDHNVELSKLLHRLGQPLPSWLRQELQKVR
;
A
#
# COMPACT_ATOMS: atom_id res chain seq x y z
N GLN A 1 -6.67 -30.08 -31.61
CA GLN A 1 -6.71 -31.52 -31.26
C GLN A 1 -5.83 -31.89 -30.07
N ALA A 2 -4.50 -31.72 -30.12
CA ALA A 2 -3.59 -32.13 -29.03
C ALA A 2 -3.93 -31.56 -27.64
N LEU A 3 -4.45 -30.33 -27.59
CA LEU A 3 -4.97 -29.72 -26.36
C LEU A 3 -6.12 -30.54 -25.74
N LEU A 4 -7.09 -30.98 -26.54
CA LEU A 4 -8.24 -31.76 -26.08
C LEU A 4 -7.82 -33.14 -25.58
N GLU A 5 -6.94 -33.82 -26.32
CA GLU A 5 -6.39 -35.11 -25.93
C GLU A 5 -5.63 -35.00 -24.59
N THR A 6 -4.80 -33.97 -24.46
CA THR A 6 -4.03 -33.72 -23.22
C THR A 6 -4.94 -33.30 -22.07
N GLN A 7 -5.98 -32.50 -22.33
CA GLN A 7 -6.98 -32.12 -21.33
C GLN A 7 -7.68 -33.36 -20.76
N ASN A 8 -8.09 -34.28 -21.62
CA ASN A 8 -8.72 -35.54 -21.21
C ASN A 8 -7.75 -36.45 -20.46
N LEU A 9 -6.49 -36.51 -20.88
CA LEU A 9 -5.45 -37.23 -20.13
C LEU A 9 -5.26 -36.63 -18.72
N LEU A 10 -5.10 -35.31 -18.62
CA LEU A 10 -4.91 -34.63 -17.33
C LEU A 10 -6.13 -34.78 -16.41
N ARG A 11 -7.36 -34.84 -16.95
CA ARG A 11 -8.58 -35.12 -16.17
C ARG A 11 -8.55 -36.44 -15.40
N THR A 12 -7.72 -37.41 -15.82
CA THR A 12 -7.55 -38.69 -15.10
C THR A 12 -6.75 -38.54 -13.80
N GLN A 13 -5.96 -37.47 -13.66
CA GLN A 13 -5.06 -37.24 -12.52
C GLN A 13 -5.39 -35.93 -11.77
N VAL A 14 -6.01 -34.97 -12.45
CA VAL A 14 -6.40 -33.66 -11.94
C VAL A 14 -7.89 -33.49 -12.21
N ALA A 15 -8.71 -33.63 -11.17
CA ALA A 15 -10.16 -33.61 -11.31
C ALA A 15 -10.64 -32.29 -11.94
N ASN A 16 -11.53 -32.40 -12.93
CA ASN A 16 -12.12 -31.27 -13.67
C ASN A 16 -11.10 -30.37 -14.40
N PHE A 17 -9.93 -30.88 -14.76
CA PHE A 17 -8.95 -30.10 -15.51
C PHE A 17 -9.54 -29.56 -16.81
N THR A 18 -9.41 -28.25 -17.02
CA THR A 18 -9.86 -27.54 -18.21
C THR A 18 -8.84 -26.43 -18.52
N PHE A 19 -8.39 -26.35 -19.76
CA PHE A 19 -7.54 -25.24 -20.20
C PHE A 19 -8.33 -23.93 -20.20
N ASN A 20 -7.66 -22.86 -19.77
CA ASN A 20 -8.20 -21.50 -19.81
C ASN A 20 -7.40 -20.68 -20.81
N LEU A 21 -8.02 -20.33 -21.94
CA LEU A 21 -7.39 -19.74 -23.11
C LEU A 21 -7.58 -18.22 -23.12
N GLY A 22 -6.49 -17.49 -23.32
CA GLY A 22 -6.51 -16.04 -23.49
C GLY A 22 -6.63 -15.68 -24.96
N PHE A 23 -7.48 -14.71 -25.31
CA PHE A 23 -7.68 -14.30 -26.70
C PHE A 23 -7.51 -12.79 -26.93
N SER A 24 -6.97 -12.47 -28.11
CA SER A 24 -6.78 -11.12 -28.66
C SER A 24 -7.23 -11.12 -30.12
N GLY A 25 -8.45 -10.64 -30.39
CA GLY A 25 -9.10 -10.81 -31.69
C GLY A 25 -8.41 -10.10 -32.86
N LYS A 26 -7.54 -9.12 -32.62
CA LYS A 26 -6.85 -8.38 -33.70
C LYS A 26 -5.99 -9.28 -34.59
N PHE A 27 -5.48 -10.37 -34.03
CA PHE A 27 -4.51 -11.25 -34.69
C PHE A 27 -5.16 -12.53 -35.24
N TYR A 28 -6.48 -12.67 -35.12
CA TYR A 28 -7.19 -13.80 -35.71
C TYR A 28 -7.03 -13.76 -37.24
N HIS A 29 -6.67 -14.92 -37.82
CA HIS A 29 -6.39 -15.07 -39.26
C HIS A 29 -5.29 -14.12 -39.76
N THR A 30 -4.19 -14.07 -39.03
CA THR A 30 -2.98 -13.30 -39.44
C THR A 30 -1.74 -14.18 -39.61
N GLY A 31 -1.90 -15.51 -39.56
CA GLY A 31 -0.82 -16.49 -39.64
C GLY A 31 -0.62 -17.08 -41.03
N THR A 32 -0.04 -18.28 -41.09
CA THR A 32 -0.08 -19.14 -42.28
C THR A 32 -1.44 -19.81 -42.43
N GLU A 33 -1.70 -20.43 -43.59
CA GLU A 33 -2.94 -21.19 -43.83
C GLU A 33 -3.16 -22.27 -42.75
N GLU A 34 -2.10 -22.98 -42.34
CA GLU A 34 -2.18 -23.99 -41.28
C GLU A 34 -2.41 -23.40 -39.89
N GLU A 35 -1.90 -22.20 -39.62
CA GLU A 35 -2.13 -21.49 -38.35
C GLU A 35 -3.59 -21.00 -38.27
N ASP A 36 -4.11 -20.44 -39.36
CA ASP A 36 -5.48 -19.95 -39.47
C ASP A 36 -6.50 -21.10 -39.38
N GLU A 37 -6.21 -22.26 -39.99
CA GLU A 37 -6.98 -23.49 -39.77
C GLU A 37 -6.95 -23.93 -38.30
N GLY A 38 -5.80 -23.76 -37.64
CA GLY A 38 -5.63 -24.02 -36.21
C GLY A 38 -6.53 -23.13 -35.34
N ASP A 39 -6.57 -21.83 -35.64
CA ASP A 39 -7.45 -20.87 -34.99
C ASP A 39 -8.93 -21.25 -35.16
N ASP A 40 -9.35 -21.62 -36.37
CA ASP A 40 -10.70 -22.10 -36.66
C ASP A 40 -11.06 -23.36 -35.87
N LEU A 41 -10.12 -24.31 -35.74
CA LEU A 41 -10.32 -25.52 -34.96
C LEU A 41 -10.49 -25.24 -33.46
N LEU A 42 -9.80 -24.23 -32.93
CA LEU A 42 -9.99 -23.79 -31.54
C LEU A 42 -11.40 -23.23 -31.33
N LEU A 43 -11.88 -22.38 -32.26
CA LEU A 43 -13.22 -21.80 -32.18
C LEU A 43 -14.34 -22.82 -32.42
N ARG A 44 -14.14 -23.83 -33.27
CA ARG A 44 -15.08 -24.95 -33.41
C ARG A 44 -15.22 -25.77 -32.12
N SER A 45 -14.24 -25.69 -31.22
CA SER A 45 -14.22 -26.38 -29.92
C SER A 45 -14.41 -25.40 -28.75
N VAL A 46 -15.05 -24.25 -28.97
CA VAL A 46 -15.13 -23.14 -27.99
C VAL A 46 -15.67 -23.58 -26.63
N ASP A 47 -16.67 -24.47 -26.60
CA ASP A 47 -17.32 -24.96 -25.38
C ASP A 47 -16.47 -25.94 -24.56
N GLU A 48 -15.37 -26.45 -25.13
CA GLU A 48 -14.46 -27.39 -24.46
C GLU A 48 -13.41 -26.70 -23.58
N PHE A 49 -13.32 -25.37 -23.67
CA PHE A 49 -12.32 -24.55 -22.98
C PHE A 49 -12.95 -23.46 -22.13
N TRP A 50 -12.20 -22.98 -21.15
CA TRP A 50 -12.48 -21.68 -20.53
C TRP A 50 -11.78 -20.58 -21.31
N TRP A 51 -12.33 -19.38 -21.25
CA TRP A 51 -11.83 -18.24 -22.01
C TRP A 51 -11.69 -17.00 -21.13
N PHE A 52 -10.69 -16.19 -21.44
CA PHE A 52 -10.53 -14.87 -20.84
C PHE A 52 -10.04 -13.83 -21.87
N PRO A 53 -10.49 -12.57 -21.77
CA PRO A 53 -10.02 -11.52 -22.66
C PRO A 53 -8.57 -11.16 -22.34
N HIS A 54 -7.76 -10.98 -23.39
CA HIS A 54 -6.35 -10.60 -23.28
C HIS A 54 -6.02 -9.30 -24.06
N MET A 55 -6.98 -8.37 -24.09
CA MET A 55 -6.99 -7.13 -24.89
C MET A 55 -7.02 -7.36 -26.40
N TRP A 56 -7.63 -6.44 -27.16
CA TRP A 56 -7.79 -6.57 -28.62
C TRP A 56 -6.46 -6.81 -29.35
N SER A 57 -5.48 -5.95 -29.08
CA SER A 57 -4.18 -5.90 -29.78
C SER A 57 -3.02 -6.37 -28.91
N HIS A 58 -3.30 -7.07 -27.81
CA HIS A 58 -2.31 -7.46 -26.79
C HIS A 58 -1.51 -6.26 -26.22
N MET A 59 -2.09 -5.06 -26.28
CA MET A 59 -1.45 -3.83 -25.78
C MET A 59 -1.45 -3.77 -24.25
N GLN A 60 -0.31 -3.37 -23.68
CA GLN A 60 -0.11 -3.29 -22.24
C GLN A 60 -0.90 -2.12 -21.64
N PRO A 61 -1.68 -2.32 -20.55
CA PRO A 61 -2.56 -1.28 -20.03
C PRO A 61 -1.86 0.00 -19.57
N HIS A 62 -0.64 -0.08 -19.03
CA HIS A 62 0.10 1.10 -18.59
C HIS A 62 0.52 2.07 -19.71
N LEU A 63 0.38 1.67 -20.99
CA LEU A 63 0.66 2.53 -22.15
C LEU A 63 -0.52 3.43 -22.50
N PHE A 64 -1.67 3.25 -21.86
CA PHE A 64 -2.85 4.06 -22.09
C PHE A 64 -2.94 5.16 -21.03
N HIS A 65 -3.27 6.36 -21.47
CA HIS A 65 -3.32 7.54 -20.60
C HIS A 65 -4.73 7.83 -20.07
N ASN A 66 -5.77 7.25 -20.69
CA ASN A 66 -7.16 7.47 -20.33
C ASN A 66 -7.96 6.16 -20.35
N GLU A 67 -9.01 6.10 -19.51
CA GLU A 67 -9.92 4.96 -19.41
C GLU A 67 -10.64 4.70 -20.75
N SER A 68 -11.04 5.77 -21.47
CA SER A 68 -11.82 5.66 -22.71
C SER A 68 -11.13 4.81 -23.78
N SER A 69 -9.83 5.01 -24.00
CA SER A 69 -9.04 4.24 -24.97
C SER A 69 -8.88 2.77 -24.55
N LEU A 70 -8.76 2.49 -23.25
CA LEU A 70 -8.78 1.10 -22.75
C LEU A 70 -10.14 0.46 -23.01
N VAL A 71 -11.23 1.19 -22.74
CA VAL A 71 -12.60 0.73 -22.95
C VAL A 71 -12.84 0.42 -24.43
N GLU A 72 -12.42 1.29 -25.35
CA GLU A 72 -12.53 1.07 -26.80
C GLU A 72 -11.82 -0.23 -27.24
N GLN A 73 -10.57 -0.44 -26.80
CA GLN A 73 -9.84 -1.68 -27.09
C GLN A 73 -10.52 -2.91 -26.48
N MET A 74 -11.13 -2.80 -25.31
CA MET A 74 -11.85 -3.90 -24.69
C MET A 74 -13.17 -4.20 -25.41
N ILE A 75 -13.86 -3.18 -25.93
CA ILE A 75 -15.11 -3.34 -26.71
C ILE A 75 -14.82 -4.10 -28.00
N LEU A 76 -13.79 -3.72 -28.77
CA LEU A 76 -13.42 -4.44 -30.00
C LEU A 76 -13.16 -5.93 -29.72
N ASN A 77 -12.44 -6.24 -28.65
CA ASN A 77 -12.18 -7.63 -28.27
C ASN A 77 -13.45 -8.36 -27.82
N LYS A 78 -14.42 -7.64 -27.24
CA LYS A 78 -15.70 -8.20 -26.82
C LYS A 78 -16.63 -8.46 -28.00
N GLU A 79 -16.65 -7.58 -28.99
CA GLU A 79 -17.37 -7.78 -30.26
C GLU A 79 -16.87 -9.03 -30.97
N PHE A 80 -15.54 -9.18 -31.10
CA PHE A 80 -14.94 -10.40 -31.63
C PHE A 80 -15.39 -11.66 -30.89
N ALA A 81 -15.41 -11.62 -29.55
CA ALA A 81 -15.87 -12.76 -28.75
C ALA A 81 -17.33 -13.11 -29.04
N LEU A 82 -18.20 -12.11 -29.18
CA LEU A 82 -19.62 -12.30 -29.48
C LEU A 82 -19.83 -12.88 -30.89
N GLU A 83 -19.08 -12.39 -31.88
CA GLU A 83 -19.14 -12.86 -33.27
C GLU A 83 -18.73 -14.33 -33.40
N HIS A 84 -17.78 -14.78 -32.58
CA HIS A 84 -17.22 -16.14 -32.64
C HIS A 84 -17.74 -17.06 -31.53
N GLY A 85 -18.78 -16.66 -30.80
CA GLY A 85 -19.43 -17.49 -29.77
C GLY A 85 -18.57 -17.75 -28.52
N ILE A 86 -17.51 -16.96 -28.28
CA ILE A 86 -16.65 -17.09 -27.11
C ILE A 86 -17.40 -16.60 -25.84
N PRO A 87 -17.45 -17.40 -24.76
CA PRO A 87 -18.10 -16.99 -23.50
C PRO A 87 -17.50 -15.71 -22.91
N ILE A 88 -18.36 -14.72 -22.64
CA ILE A 88 -17.94 -13.39 -22.12
C ILE A 88 -18.20 -13.18 -20.63
N ASN A 89 -18.79 -14.16 -19.94
CA ASN A 89 -19.27 -14.03 -18.56
C ASN A 89 -18.43 -14.81 -17.53
N MET A 90 -17.19 -15.18 -17.87
CA MET A 90 -16.30 -15.97 -17.01
C MET A 90 -15.75 -15.19 -15.80
N GLY A 91 -15.86 -13.85 -15.80
CA GLY A 91 -15.46 -12.99 -14.68
C GLY A 91 -13.95 -12.94 -14.40
N TYR A 92 -13.12 -13.47 -15.32
CA TYR A 92 -11.67 -13.53 -15.21
C TYR A 92 -11.00 -12.87 -16.41
N ALA A 93 -9.93 -12.12 -16.17
CA ALA A 93 -9.08 -11.55 -17.22
C ALA A 93 -7.61 -11.55 -16.78
N VAL A 94 -6.71 -11.53 -17.76
CA VAL A 94 -5.28 -11.31 -17.54
C VAL A 94 -4.87 -10.14 -18.42
N ALA A 95 -4.20 -9.15 -17.84
CA ALA A 95 -3.63 -8.05 -18.62
C ALA A 95 -2.38 -8.53 -19.38
N PRO A 96 -2.16 -8.09 -20.63
CA PRO A 96 -0.89 -8.31 -21.32
C PRO A 96 0.30 -7.94 -20.45
N HIS A 97 1.26 -8.87 -20.35
CA HIS A 97 2.46 -8.74 -19.50
C HIS A 97 2.18 -8.51 -17.99
N HIS A 98 0.96 -8.79 -17.51
CA HIS A 98 0.49 -8.46 -16.16
C HIS A 98 0.54 -6.97 -15.80
N SER A 99 0.75 -6.12 -16.81
CA SER A 99 0.88 -4.68 -16.63
C SER A 99 -0.44 -4.08 -16.13
N GLY A 100 -0.33 -3.13 -15.20
CA GLY A 100 -1.47 -2.43 -14.62
C GLY A 100 -2.25 -3.24 -13.57
N VAL A 101 -1.99 -4.55 -13.42
CA VAL A 101 -2.52 -5.33 -12.29
C VAL A 101 -1.75 -4.98 -11.02
N TYR A 102 -0.41 -5.06 -11.11
CA TYR A 102 0.51 -4.56 -10.10
C TYR A 102 1.84 -4.12 -10.76
N PRO A 103 2.33 -2.89 -10.56
CA PRO A 103 1.68 -1.79 -9.87
C PRO A 103 0.30 -1.47 -10.46
N VAL A 104 -0.64 -1.13 -9.60
CA VAL A 104 -2.04 -0.91 -10.00
C VAL A 104 -2.13 0.28 -10.95
N HIS A 105 -2.84 0.10 -12.07
CA HIS A 105 -3.29 1.15 -12.96
C HIS A 105 -4.82 1.24 -12.84
N ILE A 106 -5.32 2.28 -12.17
CA ILE A 106 -6.73 2.33 -11.74
C ILE A 106 -7.71 2.20 -12.92
N GLN A 107 -7.38 2.83 -14.05
CA GLN A 107 -8.19 2.82 -15.26
C GLN A 107 -8.40 1.41 -15.82
N LEU A 108 -7.44 0.50 -15.63
CA LEU A 108 -7.59 -0.90 -16.03
C LEU A 108 -8.71 -1.59 -15.23
N TYR A 109 -8.73 -1.41 -13.91
CA TYR A 109 -9.72 -2.02 -13.03
C TYR A 109 -11.12 -1.47 -13.31
N GLU A 110 -11.23 -0.16 -13.60
CA GLU A 110 -12.49 0.49 -13.98
C GLU A 110 -13.00 -0.01 -15.33
N ALA A 111 -12.14 -0.03 -16.36
CA ALA A 111 -12.48 -0.52 -17.70
C ALA A 111 -12.89 -2.01 -17.67
N TRP A 112 -12.17 -2.84 -16.92
CA TRP A 112 -12.50 -4.26 -16.75
C TRP A 112 -13.88 -4.50 -16.15
N LYS A 113 -14.25 -3.74 -15.10
CA LYS A 113 -15.60 -3.83 -14.53
C LYS A 113 -16.66 -3.40 -15.52
N LYS A 114 -16.42 -2.27 -16.19
CA LYS A 114 -17.38 -1.63 -17.10
C LYS A 114 -17.67 -2.47 -18.34
N VAL A 115 -16.63 -3.04 -18.96
CA VAL A 115 -16.77 -3.76 -20.24
C VAL A 115 -17.04 -5.24 -20.03
N TRP A 116 -16.32 -5.88 -19.10
CA TRP A 116 -16.30 -7.34 -18.97
C TRP A 116 -16.92 -7.86 -17.66
N GLY A 117 -17.17 -7.00 -16.68
CA GLY A 117 -17.64 -7.44 -15.36
C GLY A 117 -16.62 -8.33 -14.62
N ILE A 118 -15.32 -8.05 -14.80
CA ILE A 118 -14.24 -8.85 -14.18
C ILE A 118 -14.33 -8.78 -12.66
N GLN A 119 -14.17 -9.95 -12.04
CA GLN A 119 -14.12 -10.14 -10.59
C GLN A 119 -12.78 -10.70 -10.15
N VAL A 120 -12.05 -11.37 -11.05
CA VAL A 120 -10.77 -12.02 -10.77
C VAL A 120 -9.74 -11.70 -11.83
N THR A 121 -8.50 -11.52 -11.39
CA THR A 121 -7.34 -11.51 -12.27
C THR A 121 -6.17 -12.23 -11.59
N SER A 122 -5.04 -12.33 -12.26
CA SER A 122 -3.81 -12.86 -11.67
C SER A 122 -2.60 -12.03 -12.07
N THR A 123 -1.59 -12.04 -11.20
CA THR A 123 -0.32 -11.36 -11.45
C THR A 123 0.85 -12.16 -10.89
N GLU A 124 1.99 -12.05 -11.55
CA GLU A 124 3.26 -12.53 -11.02
C GLU A 124 4.07 -11.45 -10.29
N GLU A 125 3.54 -10.23 -10.24
CA GLU A 125 4.27 -9.03 -9.84
C GLU A 125 4.05 -8.67 -8.35
N TYR A 126 3.20 -9.42 -7.60
CA TYR A 126 2.78 -9.01 -6.26
C TYR A 126 2.93 -10.07 -5.14
N PRO A 127 3.63 -9.70 -4.05
CA PRO A 127 4.87 -8.93 -4.14
C PRO A 127 5.86 -9.65 -5.08
N HIS A 128 6.75 -8.92 -5.75
CA HIS A 128 7.70 -9.54 -6.69
C HIS A 128 8.85 -10.24 -5.94
N LEU A 129 8.52 -11.36 -5.28
CA LEU A 129 9.42 -12.16 -4.46
C LEU A 129 9.87 -13.43 -5.18
N LYS A 130 11.10 -13.87 -4.87
CA LYS A 130 11.65 -15.16 -5.27
C LYS A 130 11.94 -16.02 -4.04
N PRO A 131 11.66 -17.34 -4.07
CA PRO A 131 10.87 -18.08 -5.07
C PRO A 131 9.40 -17.63 -5.16
N ALA A 132 8.76 -17.91 -6.31
CA ALA A 132 7.40 -17.44 -6.64
C ALA A 132 6.31 -17.87 -5.63
N ARG A 133 6.57 -18.92 -4.83
CA ARG A 133 5.69 -19.38 -3.73
C ARG A 133 5.46 -18.34 -2.62
N TYR A 134 6.31 -17.31 -2.52
CA TYR A 134 6.13 -16.22 -1.54
C TYR A 134 5.25 -15.08 -2.04
N ARG A 135 4.80 -15.13 -3.30
CA ARG A 135 3.82 -14.22 -3.86
C ARG A 135 2.48 -14.37 -3.13
N LYS A 136 1.69 -13.31 -3.13
CA LYS A 136 0.44 -13.22 -2.36
C LYS A 136 -0.68 -12.69 -3.24
N GLY A 137 -1.90 -13.00 -2.85
CA GLY A 137 -3.08 -12.35 -3.43
C GLY A 137 -3.32 -10.99 -2.78
N PHE A 138 -4.22 -10.22 -3.37
CA PHE A 138 -4.84 -9.04 -2.75
C PHE A 138 -6.19 -8.75 -3.40
N ILE A 139 -7.00 -7.95 -2.73
CA ILE A 139 -8.25 -7.43 -3.29
C ILE A 139 -8.09 -5.93 -3.49
N HIS A 140 -8.29 -5.47 -4.72
CA HIS A 140 -8.32 -4.04 -5.03
C HIS A 140 -9.53 -3.72 -5.90
N ASN A 141 -10.23 -2.65 -5.54
CA ASN A 141 -11.45 -2.23 -6.23
C ASN A 141 -12.41 -3.42 -6.45
N ASN A 142 -12.68 -4.25 -5.43
CA ASN A 142 -13.52 -5.46 -5.52
C ASN A 142 -13.11 -6.50 -6.59
N ILE A 143 -11.90 -6.44 -7.12
CA ILE A 143 -11.32 -7.47 -7.97
C ILE A 143 -10.31 -8.26 -7.15
N MET A 144 -10.49 -9.57 -7.11
CA MET A 144 -9.62 -10.54 -6.47
C MET A 144 -8.40 -10.81 -7.37
N VAL A 145 -7.21 -10.47 -6.90
CA VAL A 145 -5.95 -10.69 -7.61
C VAL A 145 -5.27 -11.91 -7.02
N LEU A 146 -5.10 -12.94 -7.84
CA LEU A 146 -4.46 -14.19 -7.44
C LEU A 146 -2.95 -14.16 -7.73
N PRO A 147 -2.11 -14.77 -6.85
CA PRO A 147 -0.68 -14.86 -7.09
C PRO A 147 -0.39 -15.96 -8.12
N ARG A 148 0.18 -15.57 -9.25
CA ARG A 148 0.62 -16.49 -10.30
C ARG A 148 2.03 -17.03 -10.01
N GLN A 149 2.27 -18.30 -10.32
CA GLN A 149 3.59 -18.93 -10.29
C GLN A 149 4.21 -19.04 -11.68
N THR A 150 5.52 -19.17 -11.73
CA THR A 150 6.29 -19.42 -12.96
C THR A 150 6.45 -20.92 -13.20
N CYS A 151 6.50 -21.34 -14.47
CA CYS A 151 6.67 -22.75 -14.85
C CYS A 151 7.97 -23.02 -15.63
N GLY A 152 8.85 -22.02 -15.75
CA GLY A 152 10.12 -22.14 -16.49
C GLY A 152 9.98 -22.11 -18.02
N LEU A 153 8.75 -22.05 -18.56
CA LEU A 153 8.51 -21.96 -20.00
C LEU A 153 8.47 -20.50 -20.45
N PHE A 154 9.35 -20.14 -21.38
CA PHE A 154 9.41 -18.81 -21.98
C PHE A 154 8.73 -18.80 -23.35
N THR A 155 8.25 -17.63 -23.79
CA THR A 155 7.57 -17.45 -25.08
C THR A 155 8.43 -17.82 -26.29
N HIS A 156 9.74 -17.65 -26.20
CA HIS A 156 10.69 -17.92 -27.29
C HIS A 156 11.25 -19.36 -27.24
N THR A 157 10.98 -20.12 -26.18
CA THR A 157 11.44 -21.49 -26.04
C THR A 157 10.37 -22.44 -26.60
N ILE A 158 10.57 -22.85 -27.85
CA ILE A 158 9.61 -23.68 -28.61
C ILE A 158 10.14 -25.09 -28.94
N PHE A 159 11.45 -25.30 -28.85
CA PHE A 159 12.10 -26.60 -29.00
C PHE A 159 12.71 -27.07 -27.69
N TYR A 160 12.57 -28.35 -27.38
CA TYR A 160 13.04 -28.96 -26.14
C TYR A 160 14.57 -28.87 -26.01
N LYS A 161 15.28 -29.06 -27.13
CA LYS A 161 16.75 -28.95 -27.23
C LYS A 161 17.29 -27.55 -26.94
N GLU A 162 16.46 -26.53 -27.10
CA GLU A 162 16.82 -25.12 -26.94
C GLU A 162 16.38 -24.54 -25.59
N TYR A 163 15.85 -25.38 -24.69
CA TYR A 163 15.50 -24.93 -23.35
C TYR A 163 16.70 -24.27 -22.64
N PRO A 164 16.53 -23.11 -21.98
CA PRO A 164 17.63 -22.44 -21.30
C PRO A 164 18.31 -23.34 -20.27
N GLY A 165 19.62 -23.56 -20.44
CA GLY A 165 20.40 -24.51 -19.62
C GLY A 165 20.34 -25.97 -20.10
N GLY A 166 19.64 -26.23 -21.20
CA GLY A 166 19.49 -27.54 -21.83
C GLY A 166 18.24 -28.32 -21.34
N PRO A 167 17.84 -29.38 -22.07
CA PRO A 167 16.60 -30.11 -21.78
C PRO A 167 16.53 -30.72 -20.38
N GLN A 168 17.68 -31.11 -19.84
CA GLN A 168 17.77 -31.70 -18.50
C GLN A 168 17.33 -30.73 -17.40
N GLU A 169 17.46 -29.41 -17.60
CA GLU A 169 17.01 -28.42 -16.62
C GLU A 169 15.48 -28.34 -16.55
N LEU A 170 14.79 -28.47 -17.68
CA LEU A 170 13.33 -28.58 -17.69
C LEU A 170 12.88 -29.86 -16.97
N ASP A 171 13.48 -31.00 -17.32
CA ASP A 171 13.17 -32.29 -16.70
C ASP A 171 13.44 -32.29 -15.19
N LYS A 172 14.54 -31.68 -14.76
CA LYS A 172 14.89 -31.53 -13.35
C LYS A 172 13.87 -30.65 -12.62
N SER A 173 13.40 -29.56 -13.24
CA SER A 173 12.35 -28.73 -12.65
C SER A 173 11.06 -29.51 -12.43
N ILE A 174 10.68 -30.36 -13.39
CA ILE A 174 9.49 -31.23 -13.33
C ILE A 174 9.65 -32.36 -12.32
N ARG A 175 10.80 -33.04 -12.31
CA ARG A 175 11.05 -34.28 -11.55
C ARG A 175 11.76 -33.98 -10.23
N GLY A 176 11.03 -33.38 -9.30
CA GLY A 176 11.53 -33.09 -7.95
C GLY A 176 12.15 -31.69 -7.78
N GLY A 177 12.23 -30.89 -8.85
CA GLY A 177 12.76 -29.53 -8.82
C GLY A 177 11.71 -28.45 -8.52
N GLU A 178 11.96 -27.23 -9.01
CA GLU A 178 11.21 -26.03 -8.63
C GLU A 178 9.72 -26.09 -8.98
N LEU A 179 9.36 -26.60 -10.15
CA LEU A 179 7.96 -26.72 -10.55
C LEU A 179 7.21 -27.76 -9.70
N PHE A 180 7.83 -28.90 -9.40
CA PHE A 180 7.28 -29.89 -8.47
C PHE A 180 7.12 -29.32 -7.05
N LEU A 181 8.17 -28.69 -6.52
CA LEU A 181 8.15 -28.08 -5.19
C LEU A 181 7.10 -26.98 -5.07
N THR A 182 6.82 -26.28 -6.17
CA THR A 182 5.76 -25.27 -6.23
C THR A 182 4.38 -25.90 -6.02
N ILE A 183 4.07 -27.03 -6.66
CA ILE A 183 2.80 -27.74 -6.42
C ILE A 183 2.76 -28.36 -5.03
N LEU A 184 3.87 -28.94 -4.57
CA LEU A 184 3.94 -29.62 -3.27
C LEU A 184 3.72 -28.66 -2.09
N LEU A 185 4.21 -27.42 -2.20
CA LEU A 185 4.26 -26.46 -1.09
C LEU A 185 3.19 -25.38 -1.17
N ASN A 186 2.48 -25.23 -2.30
CA ASN A 186 1.40 -24.25 -2.45
C ASN A 186 0.04 -24.94 -2.55
N PRO A 187 -0.90 -24.63 -1.64
CA PRO A 187 -2.27 -25.17 -1.72
C PRO A 187 -3.02 -24.81 -3.01
N ILE A 188 -2.65 -23.68 -3.63
CA ILE A 188 -3.21 -23.20 -4.88
C ILE A 188 -2.05 -22.86 -5.81
N SER A 189 -2.09 -23.38 -7.03
CA SER A 189 -1.08 -23.14 -8.06
C SER A 189 -1.75 -22.66 -9.34
N ILE A 190 -1.22 -21.57 -9.89
CA ILE A 190 -1.73 -20.90 -11.09
C ILE A 190 -0.54 -20.68 -12.00
N PHE A 191 -0.52 -21.40 -13.12
CA PHE A 191 0.52 -21.30 -14.12
C PHE A 191 -0.01 -20.66 -15.39
N MET A 192 0.87 -19.91 -16.05
CA MET A 192 0.59 -19.38 -17.39
C MET A 192 1.67 -19.87 -18.34
N THR A 193 1.21 -20.24 -19.51
CA THR A 193 1.98 -20.61 -20.70
C THR A 193 1.47 -19.76 -21.85
N HIS A 194 2.22 -19.71 -22.95
CA HIS A 194 1.87 -18.91 -24.12
C HIS A 194 1.60 -19.81 -25.32
N LEU A 195 0.90 -19.29 -26.33
CA LEU A 195 0.53 -20.02 -27.55
C LEU A 195 1.73 -20.77 -28.16
N SER A 196 2.89 -20.12 -28.23
CA SER A 196 4.12 -20.69 -28.75
C SER A 196 4.60 -21.96 -28.01
N ASN A 197 4.27 -22.11 -26.72
CA ASN A 197 4.61 -23.30 -25.94
C ASN A 197 3.79 -24.54 -26.35
N TYR A 198 2.76 -24.37 -27.18
CA TYR A 198 1.94 -25.45 -27.72
C TYR A 198 2.22 -25.76 -29.19
N GLY A 199 3.06 -24.94 -29.84
CA GLY A 199 3.63 -25.23 -31.17
C GLY A 199 4.84 -26.15 -31.08
N ASN A 200 5.34 -26.60 -32.25
CA ASN A 200 6.56 -27.41 -32.39
C ASN A 200 6.61 -28.61 -31.43
N ASP A 201 7.54 -28.62 -30.47
CA ASP A 201 7.74 -29.72 -29.50
C ASP A 201 6.68 -29.73 -28.38
N ARG A 202 5.74 -28.77 -28.37
CA ARG A 202 4.60 -28.70 -27.45
C ARG A 202 5.02 -28.73 -25.97
N LEU A 203 6.04 -27.94 -25.63
CA LEU A 203 6.65 -27.94 -24.31
C LEU A 203 5.67 -27.70 -23.16
N GLY A 204 4.59 -26.94 -23.38
CA GLY A 204 3.51 -26.77 -22.41
C GLY A 204 2.84 -28.10 -22.05
N LEU A 205 2.45 -28.89 -23.04
CA LEU A 205 1.84 -30.20 -22.85
C LEU A 205 2.82 -31.18 -22.21
N TYR A 206 4.04 -31.25 -22.75
CA TYR A 206 5.11 -32.09 -22.20
C TYR A 206 5.32 -31.81 -20.71
N THR A 207 5.45 -30.54 -20.33
CA THR A 207 5.77 -30.13 -18.96
C THR A 207 4.69 -30.56 -17.98
N PHE A 208 3.43 -30.22 -18.25
CA PHE A 208 2.35 -30.44 -17.28
C PHE A 208 1.87 -31.90 -17.22
N VAL A 209 1.94 -32.65 -18.31
CA VAL A 209 1.67 -34.11 -18.28
C VAL A 209 2.72 -34.82 -17.45
N ASN A 210 4.00 -34.55 -17.68
CA ASN A 210 5.08 -35.19 -16.91
C ASN A 210 5.06 -34.76 -15.43
N LEU A 211 4.70 -33.50 -15.15
CA LEU A 211 4.53 -33.02 -13.78
C LEU A 211 3.39 -33.73 -13.06
N ALA A 212 2.21 -33.84 -13.69
CA ALA A 212 1.06 -34.53 -13.11
C ALA A 212 1.38 -36.02 -12.84
N ASN A 213 2.02 -36.69 -13.80
CA ASN A 213 2.50 -38.07 -13.63
C ASN A 213 3.46 -38.19 -12.44
N PHE A 214 4.41 -37.27 -12.31
CA PHE A 214 5.39 -37.29 -11.23
C PHE A 214 4.74 -37.03 -9.87
N VAL A 215 3.87 -36.02 -9.77
CA VAL A 215 3.10 -35.74 -8.54
C VAL A 215 2.25 -36.95 -8.13
N HIS A 216 1.55 -37.57 -9.07
CA HIS A 216 0.73 -38.76 -8.82
C HIS A 216 1.57 -39.97 -8.36
N SER A 217 2.76 -40.16 -8.93
CA SER A 217 3.62 -41.31 -8.62
C SER A 217 4.32 -41.17 -7.26
N TRP A 218 4.64 -39.94 -6.85
CA TRP A 218 5.52 -39.68 -5.70
C TRP A 218 4.81 -39.03 -4.50
N THR A 219 3.54 -38.70 -4.64
CA THR A 219 2.76 -38.07 -3.56
C THR A 219 1.34 -38.63 -3.51
N ASN A 220 0.65 -38.42 -2.38
CA ASN A 220 -0.78 -38.73 -2.25
C ASN A 220 -1.66 -37.48 -2.49
N LEU A 221 -1.13 -36.44 -3.13
CA LEU A 221 -1.87 -35.20 -3.37
C LEU A 221 -3.03 -35.46 -4.35
N GLN A 222 -4.21 -34.98 -3.98
CA GLN A 222 -5.39 -34.98 -4.83
C GLN A 222 -5.54 -33.60 -5.46
N LEU A 223 -5.25 -33.51 -6.74
CA LEU A 223 -5.31 -32.25 -7.49
C LEU A 223 -6.70 -32.05 -8.07
N GLN A 224 -7.18 -30.82 -8.02
CA GLN A 224 -8.47 -30.42 -8.59
C GLN A 224 -8.34 -29.04 -9.25
N THR A 225 -8.99 -28.88 -10.39
CA THR A 225 -9.16 -27.58 -11.04
C THR A 225 -10.50 -26.96 -10.66
N LEU A 226 -10.47 -25.68 -10.30
CA LEU A 226 -11.67 -24.87 -10.05
C LEU A 226 -11.75 -23.73 -11.09
N PRO A 227 -12.96 -23.32 -11.50
CA PRO A 227 -13.14 -22.11 -12.28
C PRO A 227 -12.50 -20.90 -11.60
N PRO A 228 -11.93 -19.92 -12.35
CA PRO A 228 -11.14 -18.84 -11.78
C PRO A 228 -11.82 -18.07 -10.63
N VAL A 229 -13.12 -17.80 -10.74
CA VAL A 229 -13.90 -17.13 -9.68
C VAL A 229 -13.98 -17.97 -8.41
N GLN A 230 -14.27 -19.26 -8.55
CA GLN A 230 -14.33 -20.18 -7.41
C GLN A 230 -12.95 -20.40 -6.78
N LEU A 231 -11.90 -20.47 -7.60
CA LEU A 231 -10.52 -20.56 -7.13
C LEU A 231 -10.13 -19.33 -6.32
N ALA A 232 -10.54 -18.13 -6.74
CA ALA A 232 -10.30 -16.90 -6.02
C ALA A 232 -10.98 -16.86 -4.64
N HIS A 233 -12.25 -17.26 -4.57
CA HIS A 233 -12.93 -17.38 -3.28
C HIS A 233 -12.21 -18.36 -2.36
N LYS A 234 -11.85 -19.55 -2.86
CA LYS A 234 -11.11 -20.54 -2.07
C LYS A 234 -9.74 -20.02 -1.62
N TYR A 235 -9.05 -19.23 -2.44
CA TYR A 235 -7.79 -18.59 -2.06
C TYR A 235 -7.96 -17.67 -0.86
N PHE A 236 -8.93 -16.75 -0.91
CA PHE A 236 -9.13 -15.79 0.17
C PHE A 236 -9.89 -16.36 1.39
N GLU A 237 -10.45 -17.56 1.28
CA GLU A 237 -10.87 -18.39 2.43
C GLU A 237 -9.66 -18.99 3.15
N LEU A 238 -8.67 -19.49 2.41
CA LEU A 238 -7.43 -20.05 2.98
C LEU A 238 -6.50 -18.97 3.54
N PHE A 239 -6.49 -17.79 2.92
CA PHE A 239 -5.58 -16.68 3.25
C PHE A 239 -6.35 -15.37 3.51
N PRO A 240 -7.19 -15.29 4.56
CA PRO A 240 -8.00 -14.11 4.84
C PRO A 240 -7.16 -12.85 5.11
N GLU A 241 -5.94 -13.00 5.64
CA GLU A 241 -5.00 -11.93 5.92
C GLU A 241 -4.41 -11.29 4.66
N GLN A 242 -4.57 -11.92 3.51
CA GLN A 242 -4.04 -11.42 2.23
C GLN A 242 -5.06 -10.63 1.43
N LYS A 243 -6.28 -10.43 1.95
CA LYS A 243 -7.29 -9.58 1.29
C LYS A 243 -6.81 -8.14 1.17
N ASP A 244 -6.16 -7.64 2.21
CA ASP A 244 -5.66 -6.27 2.24
C ASP A 244 -4.33 -6.17 1.49
N PRO A 245 -4.22 -5.23 0.52
CA PRO A 245 -2.97 -5.00 -0.17
C PRO A 245 -1.91 -4.42 0.78
N LEU A 246 -0.67 -4.52 0.37
CA LEU A 246 0.51 -3.93 0.99
C LEU A 246 1.34 -3.34 -0.15
N TRP A 247 1.06 -2.08 -0.45
CA TRP A 247 1.69 -1.34 -1.54
C TRP A 247 3.20 -1.22 -1.32
N GLN A 248 3.98 -1.84 -2.20
CA GLN A 248 5.43 -1.70 -2.27
C GLN A 248 5.79 -0.49 -3.14
N ASN A 249 6.97 0.07 -2.93
CA ASN A 249 7.51 1.10 -3.81
C ASN A 249 7.74 0.55 -5.23
N PRO A 250 7.00 0.99 -6.25
CA PRO A 250 7.18 0.51 -7.63
C PRO A 250 8.59 0.76 -8.19
N CYS A 251 9.35 1.65 -7.56
CA CYS A 251 10.66 2.07 -8.02
C CYS A 251 11.82 1.24 -7.49
N ASP A 252 11.59 0.48 -6.41
CA ASP A 252 12.61 -0.41 -5.86
C ASP A 252 12.73 -1.71 -6.68
N ASP A 253 11.80 -1.95 -7.63
CA ASP A 253 11.82 -3.07 -8.55
C ASP A 253 11.87 -2.61 -10.02
N LYS A 254 12.86 -3.12 -10.78
CA LYS A 254 13.05 -2.74 -12.18
C LYS A 254 11.85 -3.12 -13.06
N ARG A 255 11.27 -4.30 -12.83
CA ARG A 255 10.14 -4.80 -13.62
C ARG A 255 8.90 -3.96 -13.35
N HIS A 256 8.63 -3.62 -12.09
CA HIS A 256 7.53 -2.73 -11.72
C HIS A 256 7.67 -1.37 -12.39
N LYS A 257 8.86 -0.78 -12.37
CA LYS A 257 9.14 0.49 -13.06
C LYS A 257 8.88 0.42 -14.56
N ASP A 258 9.29 -0.66 -15.22
CA ASP A 258 9.14 -0.85 -16.67
C ASP A 258 7.67 -0.98 -17.11
N ILE A 259 6.79 -1.50 -16.24
CA ILE A 259 5.34 -1.69 -16.51
C ILE A 259 4.44 -0.68 -15.81
N TRP A 260 5.03 0.38 -15.26
CA TRP A 260 4.32 1.50 -14.65
C TRP A 260 4.10 2.62 -15.67
N SER A 261 3.08 3.45 -15.47
CA SER A 261 2.82 4.57 -16.41
C SER A 261 4.03 5.50 -16.47
N ARG A 262 4.42 5.90 -17.68
CA ARG A 262 5.55 6.81 -17.93
C ARG A 262 5.38 8.21 -17.33
N GLU A 263 4.14 8.58 -17.03
CA GLU A 263 3.81 9.86 -16.39
C GLU A 263 4.10 9.85 -14.88
N LYS A 264 4.33 8.66 -14.31
CA LYS A 264 4.56 8.50 -12.88
C LYS A 264 6.04 8.40 -12.60
N THR A 265 6.47 9.10 -11.56
CA THR A 265 7.84 9.04 -11.05
C THR A 265 7.84 8.81 -9.53
N CYS A 266 8.90 8.17 -9.07
CA CYS A 266 9.22 7.98 -7.66
C CYS A 266 9.38 9.32 -6.93
N ASP A 267 9.75 10.36 -7.66
CA ASP A 267 9.97 11.70 -7.10
C ASP A 267 8.67 12.36 -6.61
N HIS A 268 7.50 11.81 -6.96
CA HIS A 268 6.18 12.24 -6.44
C HIS A 268 5.85 11.66 -5.06
N LEU A 269 6.67 10.76 -4.50
CA LEU A 269 6.44 10.23 -3.15
C LEU A 269 7.14 11.10 -2.09
N PRO A 270 6.56 11.23 -0.89
CA PRO A 270 7.15 12.02 0.18
C PRO A 270 8.48 11.42 0.67
N LYS A 271 9.47 12.29 0.83
CA LYS A 271 10.78 11.95 1.41
C LYS A 271 10.74 11.89 2.94
N PHE A 272 9.72 12.46 3.56
CA PHE A 272 9.51 12.34 5.00
C PHE A 272 8.04 12.48 5.41
N LEU A 273 7.71 11.94 6.58
CA LEU A 273 6.37 11.92 7.15
C LEU A 273 6.36 12.57 8.54
N VAL A 274 5.46 13.52 8.76
CA VAL A 274 5.15 14.03 10.10
C VAL A 274 3.98 13.24 10.67
N ILE A 275 4.27 12.28 11.54
CA ILE A 275 3.32 11.22 11.92
C ILE A 275 2.39 11.59 13.09
N GLY A 276 2.65 12.70 13.78
CA GLY A 276 1.90 13.12 14.96
C GLY A 276 2.69 13.01 16.26
N PRO A 277 2.02 12.72 17.40
CA PRO A 277 0.57 12.54 17.58
C PRO A 277 -0.26 13.82 17.42
N GLN A 278 -1.58 13.69 17.52
CA GLN A 278 -2.48 14.84 17.54
C GLN A 278 -2.24 15.71 18.77
N LYS A 279 -2.47 17.02 18.60
CA LYS A 279 -2.45 18.05 19.67
C LYS A 279 -1.05 18.41 20.21
N THR A 280 0.01 18.02 19.52
CA THR A 280 1.40 18.30 19.95
C THR A 280 2.07 19.47 19.22
N GLY A 281 1.38 20.11 18.27
CA GLY A 281 1.95 21.22 17.48
C GLY A 281 2.23 20.86 16.01
N THR A 282 1.75 19.71 15.52
CA THR A 282 1.97 19.25 14.15
C THR A 282 1.58 20.26 13.06
N THR A 283 0.49 21.02 13.22
CA THR A 283 0.12 22.07 12.25
C THR A 283 1.09 23.26 12.32
N ALA A 284 1.68 23.55 13.49
CA ALA A 284 2.70 24.61 13.59
C ALA A 284 3.96 24.20 12.83
N LEU A 285 4.47 22.98 13.09
CA LEU A 285 5.60 22.41 12.36
C LEU A 285 5.33 22.38 10.84
N TYR A 286 4.16 21.91 10.43
CA TYR A 286 3.73 21.91 9.03
C TYR A 286 3.82 23.30 8.38
N LEU A 287 3.33 24.36 9.05
CA LEU A 287 3.40 25.71 8.49
C LEU A 287 4.83 26.24 8.44
N PHE A 288 5.67 25.92 9.43
CA PHE A 288 7.08 26.35 9.41
C PHE A 288 7.86 25.61 8.32
N LEU A 289 7.60 24.32 8.10
CA LEU A 289 8.19 23.56 6.99
C LEU A 289 7.86 24.19 5.63
N LEU A 290 6.62 24.64 5.43
CA LEU A 290 6.19 25.33 4.20
C LEU A 290 6.90 26.66 3.92
N MET A 291 7.58 27.25 4.90
CA MET A 291 8.36 28.47 4.68
C MET A 291 9.68 28.20 3.96
N HIS A 292 10.15 26.95 3.98
CA HIS A 292 11.41 26.57 3.34
C HIS A 292 11.20 26.38 1.82
N PRO A 293 11.98 27.04 0.94
CA PRO A 293 11.75 27.01 -0.51
C PRO A 293 11.85 25.61 -1.13
N SER A 294 12.72 24.76 -0.59
CA SER A 294 12.93 23.38 -1.05
C SER A 294 12.02 22.33 -0.40
N ILE A 295 11.11 22.70 0.52
CA ILE A 295 10.20 21.76 1.18
C ILE A 295 8.79 22.01 0.69
N ILE A 296 8.17 20.98 0.12
CA ILE A 296 6.86 21.08 -0.52
C ILE A 296 5.92 20.08 0.13
N SER A 297 4.77 20.56 0.57
CA SER A 297 3.75 19.71 1.17
C SER A 297 2.82 19.11 0.13
N ASN A 298 2.06 18.09 0.52
CA ASN A 298 0.85 17.66 -0.16
C ASN A 298 -0.17 18.81 -0.37
N LEU A 299 -0.96 18.67 -1.43
CA LEU A 299 -2.18 19.42 -1.70
C LEU A 299 -3.21 19.15 -0.61
N PRO A 300 -4.05 20.15 -0.25
CA PRO A 300 -5.04 20.00 0.79
C PRO A 300 -6.20 19.08 0.34
N SER A 301 -6.64 18.22 1.26
CA SER A 301 -7.86 17.42 1.13
C SER A 301 -9.09 18.24 1.53
N PRO A 302 -10.21 18.18 0.79
CA PRO A 302 -11.45 18.83 1.19
C PRO A 302 -12.06 18.22 2.46
N LYS A 303 -11.68 16.99 2.83
CA LYS A 303 -12.21 16.26 4.01
C LYS A 303 -11.28 16.32 5.21
N THR A 304 -9.98 16.26 4.98
CA THR A 304 -8.94 16.11 6.01
C THR A 304 -7.98 17.29 6.06
N PHE A 305 -8.28 18.37 5.33
CA PHE A 305 -7.53 19.61 5.28
C PHE A 305 -6.07 19.39 4.91
N GLU A 306 -5.11 19.77 5.76
CA GLU A 306 -3.70 19.58 5.48
C GLU A 306 -3.24 18.11 5.55
N GLU A 307 -4.06 17.18 6.06
CA GLU A 307 -3.68 15.77 6.25
C GLU A 307 -4.16 14.87 5.12
N VAL A 308 -3.30 13.96 4.65
CA VAL A 308 -3.68 12.98 3.61
C VAL A 308 -4.40 11.78 4.22
N GLN A 309 -3.94 11.31 5.38
CA GLN A 309 -4.51 10.16 6.10
C GLN A 309 -4.62 8.90 5.23
N PHE A 310 -3.55 8.59 4.49
CA PHE A 310 -3.47 7.42 3.61
C PHE A 310 -3.21 6.13 4.39
N PHE A 311 -2.15 6.08 5.19
CA PHE A 311 -1.67 4.82 5.79
C PHE A 311 -2.53 4.30 6.96
N ASN A 312 -3.33 5.14 7.63
CA ASN A 312 -4.00 4.78 8.89
C ASN A 312 -5.42 4.20 8.76
N GLY A 313 -5.97 4.04 7.54
CA GLY A 313 -7.35 3.60 7.40
C GLY A 313 -7.79 3.34 5.96
N ASN A 314 -9.07 3.63 5.67
CA ASN A 314 -9.73 3.21 4.43
C ASN A 314 -9.17 3.86 3.16
N ASN A 315 -8.56 5.04 3.26
CA ASN A 315 -7.93 5.69 2.10
C ASN A 315 -6.81 4.83 1.51
N TYR A 316 -6.15 3.98 2.30
CA TYR A 316 -5.09 3.09 1.83
C TYR A 316 -5.54 2.19 0.67
N HIS A 317 -6.79 1.73 0.70
CA HIS A 317 -7.34 0.82 -0.31
C HIS A 317 -7.62 1.49 -1.66
N LYS A 318 -7.55 2.82 -1.72
CA LYS A 318 -7.67 3.59 -2.97
C LYS A 318 -6.43 3.48 -3.87
N GLY A 319 -5.33 2.91 -3.36
CA GLY A 319 -4.12 2.63 -4.13
C GLY A 319 -3.09 3.76 -4.12
N ILE A 320 -1.94 3.48 -4.73
CA ILE A 320 -0.78 4.38 -4.77
C ILE A 320 -1.10 5.65 -5.57
N ASP A 321 -1.85 5.52 -6.67
CA ASP A 321 -2.23 6.64 -7.54
C ASP A 321 -2.98 7.72 -6.75
N TRP A 322 -4.00 7.30 -5.97
CA TRP A 322 -4.73 8.21 -5.11
C TRP A 322 -3.84 8.96 -4.12
N TYR A 323 -2.78 8.31 -3.63
CA TYR A 323 -1.82 8.94 -2.72
C TYR A 323 -0.89 9.91 -3.46
N MET A 324 -0.39 9.54 -4.63
CA MET A 324 0.48 10.37 -5.45
C MET A 324 -0.22 11.63 -5.96
N ASP A 325 -1.53 11.57 -6.22
CA ASP A 325 -2.33 12.73 -6.66
C ASP A 325 -2.37 13.88 -5.63
N PHE A 326 -1.98 13.61 -4.38
CA PHE A 326 -1.80 14.65 -3.37
C PHE A 326 -0.51 15.43 -3.52
N PHE A 327 0.47 14.94 -4.28
CA PHE A 327 1.77 15.57 -4.37
C PHE A 327 1.91 16.30 -5.71
N PRO A 328 2.39 17.54 -5.70
CA PRO A 328 2.64 18.26 -6.95
C PRO A 328 3.75 17.56 -7.73
N THR A 329 3.70 17.68 -9.05
CA THR A 329 4.81 17.26 -9.90
C THR A 329 6.05 18.06 -9.51
N PRO A 330 7.15 17.40 -9.07
CA PRO A 330 8.39 18.08 -8.77
C PRO A 330 8.81 18.90 -9.98
N SER A 331 9.26 20.13 -9.71
CA SER A 331 9.96 20.87 -10.74
C SER A 331 11.19 20.07 -11.15
N ASN A 332 11.72 20.24 -12.38
CA ASN A 332 12.95 19.57 -12.85
C ASN A 332 14.21 19.86 -11.96
N ILE A 333 14.04 20.55 -10.83
CA ILE A 333 15.06 20.85 -9.84
C ILE A 333 15.11 19.69 -8.84
N THR A 334 16.24 18.99 -8.79
CA THR A 334 16.50 17.81 -7.96
C THR A 334 16.49 18.07 -6.44
N SER A 335 16.14 19.28 -5.98
CA SER A 335 16.21 19.71 -4.59
C SER A 335 14.89 19.63 -3.82
N ASP A 336 13.77 19.26 -4.45
CA ASP A 336 12.47 19.32 -3.78
C ASP A 336 12.29 18.16 -2.76
N PHE A 337 11.91 18.50 -1.53
CA PHE A 337 11.57 17.58 -0.46
C PHE A 337 10.07 17.55 -0.25
N LEU A 338 9.41 16.56 -0.85
CA LEU A 338 8.00 16.30 -0.62
C LEU A 338 7.77 15.74 0.78
N PHE A 339 6.71 16.19 1.44
CA PHE A 339 6.28 15.63 2.71
C PHE A 339 4.77 15.68 2.90
N GLU A 340 4.29 14.86 3.83
CA GLU A 340 2.94 15.00 4.36
C GLU A 340 2.94 15.02 5.89
N LYS A 341 1.84 15.55 6.44
CA LYS A 341 1.55 15.48 7.88
C LYS A 341 0.22 14.80 8.09
N SER A 342 0.21 13.70 8.84
CA SER A 342 -1.02 13.01 9.23
C SER A 342 -0.89 12.54 10.67
N ALA A 343 -1.47 13.28 11.62
CA ALA A 343 -1.24 13.07 13.04
C ALA A 343 -1.85 11.76 13.59
N ASN A 344 -2.72 11.12 12.81
CA ASN A 344 -3.29 9.80 13.09
C ASN A 344 -2.33 8.64 12.81
N TYR A 345 -1.21 8.87 12.11
CA TYR A 345 -0.23 7.83 11.81
C TYR A 345 0.47 7.33 13.08
N PHE A 346 0.79 8.21 14.02
CA PHE A 346 1.58 7.89 15.21
C PHE A 346 1.04 6.69 15.99
N HIS A 347 -0.26 6.69 16.31
CA HIS A 347 -0.87 5.65 17.14
C HIS A 347 -1.46 4.49 16.33
N SER A 348 -1.53 4.60 15.00
CA SER A 348 -2.04 3.56 14.12
C SER A 348 -1.19 2.29 14.21
N GLU A 349 -1.84 1.13 14.21
CA GLU A 349 -1.16 -0.16 14.22
C GLU A 349 -0.62 -0.53 12.84
N GLU A 350 -1.37 -0.21 11.78
CA GLU A 350 -1.04 -0.57 10.40
C GLU A 350 -0.11 0.44 9.71
N ALA A 351 -0.16 1.72 10.10
CA ALA A 351 0.55 2.77 9.38
C ALA A 351 2.07 2.55 9.25
N PRO A 352 2.81 2.10 10.30
CA PRO A 352 4.26 1.86 10.19
C PRO A 352 4.62 0.85 9.10
N LYS A 353 3.94 -0.30 9.09
CA LYS A 353 4.15 -1.38 8.12
C LYS A 353 3.84 -0.91 6.69
N ARG A 354 2.70 -0.24 6.53
CA ARG A 354 2.25 0.27 5.23
C ARG A 354 3.16 1.37 4.69
N ALA A 355 3.61 2.29 5.55
CA ALA A 355 4.55 3.35 5.19
C ALA A 355 5.93 2.78 4.83
N ALA A 356 6.48 1.85 5.61
CA ALA A 356 7.76 1.22 5.29
C ALA A 356 7.72 0.40 3.99
N SER A 357 6.58 -0.19 3.64
CA SER A 357 6.42 -0.88 2.36
C SER A 357 6.48 0.07 1.16
N LEU A 358 5.83 1.24 1.24
CA LEU A 358 5.72 2.17 0.11
C LEU A 358 6.86 3.20 0.04
N VAL A 359 7.29 3.72 1.20
CA VAL A 359 8.33 4.76 1.32
C VAL A 359 9.40 4.34 2.35
N PRO A 360 10.12 3.21 2.12
CA PRO A 360 11.08 2.65 3.09
C PRO A 360 12.20 3.61 3.48
N LYS A 361 12.56 4.53 2.58
CA LYS A 361 13.64 5.50 2.76
C LYS A 361 13.17 6.82 3.39
N ALA A 362 11.88 6.97 3.68
CA ALA A 362 11.36 8.19 4.25
C ALA A 362 11.92 8.45 5.65
N LYS A 363 12.15 9.73 5.97
CA LYS A 363 12.40 10.16 7.35
C LYS A 363 11.07 10.32 8.10
N ILE A 364 11.06 10.04 9.39
CA ILE A 364 9.89 10.06 10.26
C ILE A 364 10.10 11.14 11.31
N ILE A 365 9.14 12.05 11.44
CA ILE A 365 9.18 13.13 12.44
C ILE A 365 7.95 13.00 13.35
N THR A 366 8.19 12.98 14.66
CA THR A 366 7.15 13.01 15.69
C THR A 366 7.40 14.13 16.69
N ILE A 367 6.34 14.66 17.31
CA ILE A 367 6.42 15.77 18.27
C ILE A 367 5.74 15.34 19.57
N LEU A 368 6.45 15.42 20.70
CA LEU A 368 5.93 15.03 22.01
C LEU A 368 5.77 16.24 22.93
N ILE A 369 4.66 16.30 23.67
CA ILE A 369 4.43 17.22 24.79
C ILE A 369 4.03 16.40 26.02
N ASP A 370 3.80 17.03 27.17
CA ASP A 370 3.23 16.33 28.33
C ASP A 370 1.95 15.55 27.92
N PRO A 371 1.90 14.23 28.15
CA PRO A 371 0.78 13.39 27.71
C PRO A 371 -0.54 13.78 28.39
N SER A 372 -0.49 14.36 29.58
CA SER A 372 -1.65 14.91 30.31
C SER A 372 -2.21 16.13 29.60
N ASP A 373 -1.35 17.08 29.23
CA ASP A 373 -1.75 18.29 28.49
C ASP A 373 -2.22 17.94 27.07
N ARG A 374 -1.60 16.94 26.44
CA ARG A 374 -2.05 16.41 25.14
C ARG A 374 -3.45 15.80 25.23
N ALA A 375 -3.72 14.99 26.25
CA ALA A 375 -5.04 14.41 26.50
C ALA A 375 -6.11 15.49 26.74
N TYR A 376 -5.79 16.49 27.56
CA TYR A 376 -6.70 17.60 27.83
C TYR A 376 -6.97 18.48 26.60
N SER A 377 -5.92 18.74 25.81
CA SER A 377 -6.05 19.46 24.53
C SER A 377 -6.93 18.70 23.53
N TRP A 378 -6.91 17.36 23.55
CA TRP A 378 -7.80 16.53 22.76
C TRP A 378 -9.26 16.63 23.23
N TYR A 379 -9.50 16.52 24.54
CA TYR A 379 -10.83 16.73 25.11
C TYR A 379 -11.41 18.11 24.74
N GLN A 380 -10.65 19.18 24.91
CA GLN A 380 -11.08 20.53 24.53
C GLN A 380 -11.30 20.69 23.03
N HIS A 381 -10.54 19.95 22.21
CA HIS A 381 -10.78 19.89 20.77
C HIS A 381 -12.14 19.28 20.45
N GLN A 382 -12.49 18.16 21.09
CA GLN A 382 -13.79 17.50 20.90
C GLN A 382 -14.94 18.40 21.36
N ARG A 383 -14.81 19.07 22.52
CA ARG A 383 -15.79 20.07 22.96
C ARG A 383 -16.03 21.17 21.93
N SER A 384 -14.95 21.69 21.32
CA SER A 384 -15.07 22.73 20.31
C SER A 384 -15.68 22.27 18.97
N HIS A 385 -15.80 20.96 18.77
CA HIS A 385 -16.51 20.34 17.64
C HIS A 385 -17.86 19.77 18.08
N GLU A 386 -18.37 20.20 19.24
CA GLU A 386 -19.69 19.84 19.76
C GLU A 386 -19.88 18.32 19.93
N ASP A 387 -18.80 17.60 20.23
CA ASP A 387 -18.86 16.17 20.55
C ASP A 387 -19.78 15.94 21.77
N PRO A 388 -20.86 15.14 21.63
CA PRO A 388 -21.88 15.00 22.68
C PRO A 388 -21.32 14.49 24.01
N ALA A 389 -20.38 13.54 23.97
CA ALA A 389 -19.77 13.00 25.17
C ALA A 389 -18.87 14.04 25.85
N ALA A 390 -18.09 14.80 25.07
CA ALA A 390 -17.22 15.84 25.61
C ALA A 390 -17.98 17.03 26.19
N LEU A 391 -19.19 17.32 25.69
CA LEU A 391 -20.08 18.35 26.23
C LEU A 391 -20.82 17.89 27.50
N ARG A 392 -21.21 16.61 27.55
CA ARG A 392 -21.96 16.04 28.67
C ARG A 392 -21.11 15.78 29.90
N PHE A 393 -19.88 15.29 29.72
CA PHE A 393 -19.00 14.88 30.80
C PHE A 393 -17.82 15.83 30.95
N ASN A 394 -17.45 16.13 32.19
CA ASN A 394 -16.25 16.91 32.48
C ASN A 394 -14.98 16.07 32.23
N PHE A 395 -13.81 16.72 32.19
CA PHE A 395 -12.58 16.02 31.81
C PHE A 395 -12.19 14.91 32.79
N TYR A 396 -12.39 15.14 34.10
CA TYR A 396 -12.09 14.16 35.13
C TYR A 396 -12.96 12.90 35.00
N GLU A 397 -14.27 13.08 34.77
CA GLU A 397 -15.19 11.97 34.49
C GLU A 397 -14.75 11.16 33.27
N VAL A 398 -14.34 11.83 32.18
CA VAL A 398 -13.86 11.16 30.96
C VAL A 398 -12.63 10.30 31.24
N ILE A 399 -11.61 10.84 31.93
CA ILE A 399 -10.34 10.11 32.11
C ILE A 399 -10.43 9.01 33.18
N THR A 400 -11.31 9.14 34.17
CA THR A 400 -11.52 8.14 35.24
C THR A 400 -12.62 7.12 34.93
N THR A 401 -13.22 7.23 33.74
CA THR A 401 -14.30 6.35 33.28
C THR A 401 -13.94 4.86 33.42
N GLY A 402 -14.82 4.09 34.08
CA GLY A 402 -14.65 2.66 34.31
C GLY A 402 -15.27 1.73 33.25
N HIS A 403 -15.12 0.42 33.45
CA HIS A 403 -15.57 -0.62 32.50
C HIS A 403 -17.08 -0.66 32.23
N TRP A 404 -17.94 -0.09 33.09
CA TRP A 404 -19.39 -0.11 32.92
C TRP A 404 -19.96 1.11 32.18
N ALA A 405 -19.10 2.05 31.79
CA ALA A 405 -19.54 3.29 31.19
C ALA A 405 -20.07 3.14 29.74
N PRO A 406 -20.86 4.12 29.27
CA PRO A 406 -21.31 4.21 27.88
C PRO A 406 -20.17 4.11 26.86
N SER A 407 -20.48 3.57 25.67
CA SER A 407 -19.47 3.28 24.63
C SER A 407 -18.84 4.55 24.06
N ASP A 408 -19.61 5.62 23.90
CA ASP A 408 -19.17 6.94 23.44
C ASP A 408 -18.19 7.60 24.42
N LEU A 409 -18.48 7.53 25.73
CA LEU A 409 -17.59 8.02 26.79
C LEU A 409 -16.26 7.24 26.81
N LYS A 410 -16.32 5.91 26.71
CA LYS A 410 -15.11 5.07 26.59
C LYS A 410 -14.31 5.37 25.33
N ALA A 411 -14.97 5.61 24.21
CA ALA A 411 -14.29 5.96 22.96
C ALA A 411 -13.56 7.31 23.11
N LEU A 412 -14.20 8.30 23.74
CA LEU A 412 -13.58 9.59 24.04
C LEU A 412 -12.37 9.42 24.98
N GLN A 413 -12.53 8.69 26.09
CA GLN A 413 -11.45 8.37 27.03
C GLN A 413 -10.26 7.73 26.31
N ARG A 414 -10.48 6.68 25.51
CA ARG A 414 -9.41 6.00 24.77
C ARG A 414 -8.68 6.96 23.84
N ARG A 415 -9.38 7.84 23.12
CA ARG A 415 -8.75 8.84 22.23
C ARG A 415 -8.00 9.93 23.00
N CYS A 416 -8.43 10.26 24.21
CA CYS A 416 -7.70 11.13 25.13
C CYS A 416 -6.42 10.44 25.61
N LEU A 417 -6.48 9.20 26.10
CA LEU A 417 -5.39 8.57 26.85
C LEU A 417 -4.40 7.78 25.97
N VAL A 418 -4.90 6.88 25.12
CA VAL A 418 -4.05 5.89 24.41
C VAL A 418 -2.96 6.54 23.56
N PRO A 419 -3.22 7.58 22.75
CA PRO A 419 -2.14 8.17 21.95
C PRO A 419 -1.07 8.92 22.78
N GLY A 420 -1.23 9.02 24.10
CA GLY A 420 -0.22 9.45 25.06
C GLY A 420 0.80 8.37 25.45
N TRP A 421 0.60 7.11 25.04
CA TRP A 421 1.51 5.99 25.29
C TRP A 421 2.72 6.04 24.35
N TYR A 422 3.52 7.10 24.46
CA TYR A 422 4.53 7.45 23.45
C TYR A 422 5.56 6.34 23.20
N ALA A 423 6.07 5.69 24.25
CA ALA A 423 7.04 4.61 24.10
C ALA A 423 6.50 3.44 23.24
N VAL A 424 5.27 3.02 23.50
CA VAL A 424 4.60 1.92 22.79
C VAL A 424 4.49 2.23 21.29
N HIS A 425 4.05 3.45 20.98
CA HIS A 425 3.86 3.86 19.60
C HIS A 425 5.20 4.04 18.87
N ILE A 426 6.21 4.64 19.51
CA ILE A 426 7.53 4.83 18.92
C ILE A 426 8.21 3.47 18.63
N GLU A 427 8.17 2.51 19.56
CA GLU A 427 8.71 1.15 19.36
C GLU A 427 8.08 0.46 18.14
N ARG A 428 6.78 0.67 17.91
CA ARG A 428 6.09 0.15 16.72
C ARG A 428 6.67 0.73 15.42
N TRP A 429 6.96 2.03 15.40
CA TRP A 429 7.61 2.66 14.24
C TRP A 429 9.05 2.14 14.06
N LEU A 430 9.79 1.94 15.15
CA LEU A 430 11.15 1.41 15.15
C LEU A 430 11.24 -0.06 14.73
N THR A 431 10.12 -0.79 14.70
CA THR A 431 10.06 -2.15 14.12
C THR A 431 10.29 -2.13 12.60
N TYR A 432 10.00 -0.99 11.94
CA TYR A 432 10.02 -0.87 10.48
C TYR A 432 11.00 0.18 9.96
N PHE A 433 11.33 1.19 10.75
CA PHE A 433 12.25 2.27 10.38
C PHE A 433 13.49 2.26 11.25
N ALA A 434 14.65 2.53 10.66
CA ALA A 434 15.89 2.65 11.42
C ALA A 434 15.82 3.84 12.38
N THR A 435 16.55 3.77 13.50
CA THR A 435 16.64 4.86 14.48
C THR A 435 17.13 6.17 13.86
N SER A 436 18.03 6.09 12.87
CA SER A 436 18.54 7.25 12.10
C SER A 436 17.48 7.90 11.20
N GLN A 437 16.38 7.22 10.92
CA GLN A 437 15.24 7.76 10.18
C GLN A 437 14.20 8.41 11.09
N LEU A 438 14.38 8.43 12.41
CA LEU A 438 13.39 8.99 13.35
C LEU A 438 13.93 10.24 14.05
N LEU A 439 13.18 11.35 13.97
CA LEU A 439 13.38 12.55 14.77
C LEU A 439 12.22 12.73 15.75
N ILE A 440 12.56 12.92 17.03
CA ILE A 440 11.60 13.18 18.12
C ILE A 440 11.79 14.63 18.57
N ILE A 441 10.79 15.46 18.32
CA ILE A 441 10.79 16.89 18.65
C ILE A 441 10.18 17.10 20.05
N ASP A 442 10.84 17.90 20.89
CA ASP A 442 10.23 18.47 22.10
C ASP A 442 9.22 19.55 21.69
N GLY A 443 7.92 19.26 21.83
CA GLY A 443 6.86 20.19 21.48
C GLY A 443 6.79 21.41 22.40
N GLN A 444 7.38 21.37 23.60
CA GLN A 444 7.54 22.55 24.44
C GLN A 444 8.58 23.49 23.84
N GLN A 445 9.71 22.95 23.35
CA GLN A 445 10.73 23.73 22.65
C GLN A 445 10.20 24.29 21.33
N LEU A 446 9.45 23.50 20.54
CA LEU A 446 8.79 24.00 19.33
C LEU A 446 7.86 25.19 19.62
N ARG A 447 7.24 25.22 20.81
CA ARG A 447 6.38 26.31 21.24
C ARG A 447 7.16 27.54 21.72
N SER A 448 8.27 27.36 22.44
CA SER A 448 9.02 28.47 23.05
C SER A 448 10.12 29.02 22.15
N ASP A 449 10.77 28.17 21.36
CA ASP A 449 11.90 28.47 20.49
C ASP A 449 11.83 27.58 19.21
N PRO A 450 10.88 27.89 18.29
CA PRO A 450 10.71 27.12 17.08
C PRO A 450 11.92 27.21 16.13
N ALA A 451 12.71 28.30 16.18
CA ALA A 451 13.83 28.49 15.27
C ALA A 451 14.91 27.40 15.47
N THR A 452 15.26 27.10 16.72
CA THR A 452 16.19 26.02 17.06
C THR A 452 15.67 24.65 16.61
N VAL A 453 14.39 24.36 16.86
CA VAL A 453 13.76 23.10 16.41
C VAL A 453 13.78 22.98 14.89
N MET A 454 13.51 24.07 14.17
CA MET A 454 13.53 24.04 12.70
C MET A 454 14.95 23.89 12.15
N ASP A 455 15.99 24.41 12.82
CA ASP A 455 17.39 24.13 12.46
C ASP A 455 17.74 22.63 12.62
N GLU A 456 17.31 22.00 13.72
CA GLU A 456 17.45 20.56 13.92
C GLU A 456 16.72 19.75 12.85
N VAL A 457 15.49 20.14 12.50
CA VAL A 457 14.71 19.51 11.43
C VAL A 457 15.43 19.63 10.09
N GLN A 458 15.99 20.79 9.75
CA GLN A 458 16.74 20.97 8.50
C GLN A 458 17.97 20.07 8.44
N LYS A 459 18.76 20.03 9.52
CA LYS A 459 19.94 19.15 9.65
C LYS A 459 19.55 17.69 9.54
N PHE A 460 18.50 17.29 10.23
CA PHE A 460 17.97 15.93 10.18
C PHE A 460 17.51 15.55 8.77
N LEU A 461 16.82 16.44 8.06
CA LEU A 461 16.40 16.21 6.68
C LEU A 461 17.55 16.23 5.69
N GLY A 462 18.63 16.97 5.98
CA GLY A 462 19.74 17.22 5.06
C GLY A 462 19.32 18.12 3.90
N VAL A 463 18.39 19.04 4.15
CA VAL A 463 17.87 19.96 3.13
C VAL A 463 18.83 21.11 2.91
N THR A 464 19.00 21.51 1.64
CA THR A 464 19.85 22.63 1.24
C THR A 464 19.14 23.51 0.21
N PRO A 465 19.31 24.84 0.23
CA PRO A 465 20.07 25.62 1.22
C PRO A 465 19.37 25.68 2.59
N HIS A 466 20.10 26.00 3.65
CA HIS A 466 19.49 26.27 4.96
C HIS A 466 18.66 27.56 4.93
N TYR A 467 17.50 27.52 5.57
CA TYR A 467 16.58 28.64 5.78
C TYR A 467 16.70 29.18 7.22
N ASN A 468 16.85 30.50 7.34
CA ASN A 468 17.01 31.17 8.64
C ASN A 468 15.65 31.47 9.29
N TYR A 469 15.18 30.53 10.12
CA TYR A 469 13.92 30.68 10.83
C TYR A 469 13.94 31.76 11.92
N SER A 470 15.11 32.15 12.43
CA SER A 470 15.23 33.20 13.45
C SER A 470 14.87 34.59 12.91
N GLU A 471 15.05 34.81 11.60
CA GLU A 471 14.65 36.04 10.91
C GLU A 471 13.22 35.97 10.37
N ALA A 472 12.71 34.76 10.14
CA ALA A 472 11.40 34.54 9.51
C ALA A 472 10.26 34.29 10.52
N LEU A 473 10.58 34.01 11.78
CA LEU A 473 9.60 33.80 12.84
C LEU A 473 9.68 34.92 13.88
N THR A 474 8.53 35.33 14.40
CA THR A 474 8.44 36.31 15.49
C THR A 474 7.37 35.89 16.49
N PHE A 475 7.55 36.24 17.76
CA PHE A 475 6.56 35.97 18.79
C PHE A 475 5.46 37.04 18.75
N ASP A 476 4.20 36.62 18.58
CA ASP A 476 3.06 37.52 18.61
C ASP A 476 2.43 37.52 20.02
N PRO A 477 2.50 38.63 20.79
CA PRO A 477 2.00 38.68 22.16
C PRO A 477 0.48 38.54 22.26
N GLN A 478 -0.27 38.97 21.24
CA GLN A 478 -1.73 38.89 21.24
C GLN A 478 -2.18 37.44 21.02
N LYS A 479 -1.50 36.74 20.11
CA LYS A 479 -1.72 35.32 19.87
C LYS A 479 -1.18 34.46 21.02
N GLY A 480 -0.05 34.86 21.62
CA GLY A 480 0.69 34.10 22.62
C GLY A 480 1.50 32.93 22.04
N PHE A 481 1.83 33.00 20.75
CA PHE A 481 2.58 31.97 20.01
C PHE A 481 3.46 32.62 18.94
N TRP A 482 4.46 31.86 18.48
CA TRP A 482 5.28 32.24 17.33
C TRP A 482 4.48 32.17 16.03
N CYS A 483 4.72 33.14 15.16
CA CYS A 483 4.06 33.34 13.88
C CYS A 483 5.08 33.65 12.79
N GLN A 484 4.70 33.45 11.52
CA GLN A 484 5.53 33.87 10.40
C GLN A 484 5.58 35.40 10.34
N LEU A 485 6.77 35.96 10.23
CA LEU A 485 7.01 37.37 9.95
C LEU A 485 6.81 37.62 8.44
N LEU A 486 6.01 38.62 8.10
CA LEU A 486 5.78 39.09 6.75
C LEU A 486 6.42 40.47 6.55
N GLU A 487 6.52 40.89 5.29
CA GLU A 487 6.96 42.24 4.93
C GLU A 487 6.14 43.33 5.64
N GLY A 488 6.84 44.40 6.05
CA GLY A 488 6.23 45.51 6.78
C GLY A 488 5.87 45.20 8.23
N GLY A 489 6.44 44.14 8.83
CA GLY A 489 6.28 43.81 10.25
C GLY A 489 4.96 43.13 10.61
N LYS A 490 4.16 42.72 9.62
CA LYS A 490 2.90 41.99 9.84
C LYS A 490 3.19 40.53 10.22
N THR A 491 2.31 39.93 11.02
CA THR A 491 2.41 38.52 11.43
C THR A 491 1.35 37.67 10.75
N LYS A 492 1.75 36.47 10.28
CA LYS A 492 0.83 35.43 9.82
C LYS A 492 0.84 34.29 10.82
N CYS A 493 -0.13 34.35 11.73
CA CYS A 493 -0.31 33.36 12.78
C CYS A 493 -1.20 32.18 12.37
N LEU A 494 -1.08 31.08 13.10
CA LEU A 494 -2.01 29.96 13.02
C LEU A 494 -3.46 30.40 13.30
N GLY A 495 -4.42 29.79 12.62
CA GLY A 495 -5.85 30.09 12.74
C GLY A 495 -6.43 29.94 14.15
N LYS A 496 -7.67 30.43 14.36
CA LYS A 496 -8.36 30.45 15.67
C LYS A 496 -8.48 29.06 16.33
N SER A 497 -8.53 27.99 15.55
CA SER A 497 -8.61 26.61 16.04
C SER A 497 -7.30 26.07 16.64
N LYS A 498 -6.20 26.82 16.53
CA LYS A 498 -4.86 26.45 17.03
C LYS A 498 -4.44 27.45 18.12
N GLY A 499 -4.02 26.94 19.27
CA GLY A 499 -3.78 27.77 20.46
C GLY A 499 -5.06 28.31 21.09
N ARG A 500 -6.14 27.49 21.14
CA ARG A 500 -7.41 27.88 21.77
C ARG A 500 -7.16 28.25 23.24
N LYS A 501 -7.83 29.31 23.71
CA LYS A 501 -7.89 29.66 25.13
C LYS A 501 -9.03 28.85 25.76
N TYR A 502 -8.71 28.01 26.73
CA TYR A 502 -9.66 27.24 27.52
C TYR A 502 -9.19 27.23 28.98
N PRO A 503 -10.09 26.94 29.95
CA PRO A 503 -9.73 26.89 31.36
C PRO A 503 -8.54 25.94 31.61
N PRO A 504 -7.68 26.24 32.60
CA PRO A 504 -6.63 25.30 32.98
C PRO A 504 -7.24 23.97 33.43
N MET A 505 -6.49 22.88 33.22
CA MET A 505 -6.87 21.56 33.72
C MET A 505 -6.95 21.61 35.24
N ASP A 506 -8.00 21.01 35.81
CA ASP A 506 -8.16 20.96 37.26
C ASP A 506 -7.05 20.12 37.93
N PRO A 507 -6.70 20.41 39.20
CA PRO A 507 -5.60 19.72 39.89
C PRO A 507 -5.83 18.21 40.08
N GLU A 508 -7.08 17.78 40.22
CA GLU A 508 -7.43 16.37 40.43
C GLU A 508 -7.15 15.55 39.17
N SER A 509 -7.61 16.03 38.01
CA SER A 509 -7.29 15.47 36.69
C SER A 509 -5.78 15.41 36.44
N ARG A 510 -5.05 16.49 36.77
CA ARG A 510 -3.59 16.52 36.59
C ARG A 510 -2.89 15.47 37.45
N THR A 511 -3.31 15.33 38.71
CA THR A 511 -2.75 14.33 39.63
C THR A 511 -3.04 12.91 39.14
N PHE A 512 -4.28 12.64 38.73
CA PHE A 512 -4.67 11.36 38.14
C PHE A 512 -3.83 11.01 36.92
N LEU A 513 -3.66 11.94 35.97
CA LEU A 513 -2.92 11.69 34.73
C LEU A 513 -1.41 11.53 34.96
N SER A 514 -0.82 12.29 35.89
CA SER A 514 0.58 12.12 36.27
C SER A 514 0.83 10.71 36.83
N ASN A 515 -0.09 10.20 37.65
CA ASN A 515 -0.04 8.82 38.13
C ASN A 515 -0.27 7.80 37.01
N TYR A 516 -1.28 8.02 36.15
CA TYR A 516 -1.62 7.12 35.04
C TYR A 516 -0.46 6.97 34.03
N TYR A 517 0.22 8.07 33.68
CA TYR A 517 1.34 8.05 32.74
C TYR A 517 2.69 7.77 33.38
N ARG A 518 2.78 7.58 34.69
CA ARG A 518 4.05 7.39 35.42
C ARG A 518 4.92 6.32 34.78
N ASP A 519 4.40 5.11 34.63
CA ASP A 519 5.16 3.98 34.05
C ASP A 519 5.44 4.20 32.56
N HIS A 520 4.49 4.76 31.82
CA HIS A 520 4.69 5.11 30.41
C HIS A 520 5.82 6.14 30.20
N ASN A 521 5.94 7.12 31.09
CA ASN A 521 6.99 8.14 31.07
C ASN A 521 8.35 7.54 31.45
N VAL A 522 8.38 6.59 32.39
CA VAL A 522 9.60 5.83 32.72
C VAL A 522 10.08 5.02 31.51
N GLU A 523 9.17 4.30 30.85
CA GLU A 523 9.51 3.53 29.63
C GLU A 523 9.94 4.44 28.48
N LEU A 524 9.31 5.60 28.31
CA LEU A 524 9.73 6.60 27.32
C LEU A 524 11.15 7.11 27.63
N SER A 525 11.47 7.37 28.89
CA SER A 525 12.81 7.80 29.30
C SER A 525 13.88 6.77 28.95
N LYS A 526 13.62 5.49 29.26
CA LYS A 526 14.51 4.37 28.90
C LYS A 526 14.68 4.26 27.39
N LEU A 527 13.60 4.38 26.62
CA LEU A 527 13.63 4.36 25.17
C LEU A 527 14.47 5.51 24.61
N LEU A 528 14.23 6.76 25.03
CA LEU A 528 14.99 7.91 24.56
C LEU A 528 16.48 7.79 24.88
N HIS A 529 16.82 7.28 26.08
CA HIS A 529 18.21 7.00 26.44
C HIS A 529 18.85 5.96 25.49
N ARG A 530 18.14 4.87 25.18
CA ARG A 530 18.57 3.85 24.20
C ARG A 530 18.80 4.42 22.81
N LEU A 531 17.96 5.38 22.41
CA LEU A 531 18.04 6.06 21.11
C LEU A 531 19.11 7.17 21.08
N GLY A 532 19.77 7.47 22.20
CA GLY A 532 20.70 8.60 22.30
C GLY A 532 20.02 9.96 22.16
N GLN A 533 18.72 10.05 22.41
CA GLN A 533 17.93 11.26 22.26
C GLN A 533 17.84 12.02 23.60
N PRO A 534 17.91 13.37 23.59
CA PRO A 534 17.76 14.14 24.81
C PRO A 534 16.34 13.98 25.38
N LEU A 535 16.22 13.93 26.71
CA LEU A 535 14.90 13.92 27.35
C LEU A 535 14.22 15.28 27.17
N PRO A 536 12.96 15.34 26.68
CA PRO A 536 12.18 16.56 26.66
C PRO A 536 12.08 17.21 28.03
N SER A 537 11.97 18.54 28.05
CA SER A 537 11.91 19.34 29.28
C SER A 537 10.75 18.92 30.20
N TRP A 538 9.54 18.74 29.65
CA TRP A 538 8.37 18.25 30.37
C TRP A 538 8.58 16.86 30.99
N LEU A 539 9.28 15.96 30.29
CA LEU A 539 9.51 14.59 30.76
C LEU A 539 10.46 14.57 31.96
N ARG A 540 11.51 15.42 31.94
CA ARG A 540 12.42 15.56 33.09
C ARG A 540 11.67 16.01 34.34
N GLN A 541 10.72 16.94 34.19
CA GLN A 541 9.90 17.44 35.30
C GLN A 541 8.98 16.35 35.85
N GLU A 542 8.31 15.58 34.99
CA GLU A 542 7.45 14.47 35.43
C GLU A 542 8.25 13.37 36.15
N LEU A 543 9.44 13.02 35.66
CA LEU A 543 10.28 11.99 36.28
C LEU A 543 10.87 12.42 37.64
N GLN A 544 10.97 13.72 37.91
CA GLN A 544 11.39 14.20 39.23
C GLN A 544 10.33 13.97 40.30
N LYS A 545 9.04 13.90 39.93
CA LYS A 545 7.92 13.61 40.86
C LYS A 545 7.86 12.13 41.28
N VAL A 546 8.58 11.27 40.57
CA VAL A 546 8.64 9.82 40.78
C VAL A 546 9.67 9.45 41.86
N ARG A 547 10.65 10.33 42.10
CA ARG A 547 11.64 10.24 43.18
C ARG A 547 11.04 10.76 44.47
#